data_AF-A0A7W0T7R6-F1
#
_entry.id   AF-A0A7W0T7R6-F1
#
_cell.length_a   1.000
_cell.length_b   1.000
_cell.length_c   1.000
_cell.angle_alpha   90.00
_cell.angle_beta   90.00
_cell.angle_gamma   90.00
#
_symmetry.space_group_name_H-M   'P 1'
#
loop_
_entity.id
_entity.type
_entity.pdbx_description
1 polymer ?
#
loop_
_entity_poly.entity_id
_entity_poly.type
_entity_poly.pdbx_seq_one_letter_code
_entity_poly.pdbx_strand_id
1 'polypeptide(L)'
;GGGFYSAEDADSLDETGHSVEGAFYTWTPDEARAVLVAGGLAGDEITTVTEWFGITGEPNFEERSIPNRLHARGQWARPDEIERGRQLLFDARATRPRPGLDDKVLTEWNAMMIGALAEAGFVFDESAWIDLAVESGEFLLDELRGDDGRWSRSWHEDAQPHARHRALAADHAALVDAFVRLGEASGQARWTTAAVEVADAMLDHFWDVGDGGLFTVPDDGPADGTPLIVRQKDVVDGAVPSANSTAALGLGRLAALTGEPRFAQHADRILTLMAPLMQSSPTAFCVALAALDQRRTGIVEVVVPGSEHELLDALRSTWRPEVVLAHGEPFDSPLWEGRLAGNAYVCEHGACQLPVTDANGLEQQLADRHAAP
;
A
#
# COMPACT_ATOMS: atom_id res chain seq x y z
N GLY A 1 -10.60 6.22 -15.06
CA GLY A 1 -9.87 4.97 -15.30
C GLY A 1 -9.15 4.67 -14.02
N GLY A 2 -9.34 3.49 -13.44
CA GLY A 2 -8.93 3.19 -12.06
C GLY A 2 -7.43 3.26 -11.76
N GLY A 3 -6.55 3.58 -12.70
CA GLY A 3 -5.12 3.71 -12.47
C GLY A 3 -4.68 5.04 -11.83
N PHE A 4 -3.73 4.96 -10.91
CA PHE A 4 -2.99 6.09 -10.34
C PHE A 4 -1.73 6.38 -11.15
N TYR A 5 -1.55 7.66 -11.46
CA TYR A 5 -0.38 8.20 -12.15
C TYR A 5 0.86 8.12 -11.26
N SER A 6 2.01 7.88 -11.90
CA SER A 6 3.25 7.56 -11.22
C SER A 6 3.86 8.76 -10.49
N ALA A 7 3.94 9.93 -11.12
CA ALA A 7 4.63 11.07 -10.53
C ALA A 7 4.15 12.41 -11.10
N GLU A 8 4.39 13.46 -10.33
CA GLU A 8 4.39 14.85 -10.80
C GLU A 8 5.79 15.41 -10.56
N ASP A 9 6.36 16.09 -11.55
CA ASP A 9 7.72 16.64 -11.47
C ASP A 9 7.85 17.66 -10.33
N ALA A 10 9.08 17.88 -9.87
CA ALA A 10 9.38 18.97 -8.96
C ALA A 10 9.46 20.33 -9.70
N ASP A 11 9.83 20.29 -10.99
CA ASP A 11 10.05 21.46 -11.83
C ASP A 11 8.75 22.00 -12.44
N SER A 12 8.61 23.32 -12.47
CA SER A 12 7.50 23.99 -13.15
C SER A 12 7.96 25.33 -13.71
N LEU A 13 7.20 25.89 -14.65
CA LEU A 13 7.51 27.20 -15.21
C LEU A 13 7.25 28.28 -14.16
N ASP A 14 8.24 29.15 -13.95
CA ASP A 14 8.09 30.39 -13.19
C ASP A 14 7.34 31.46 -14.01
N GLU A 15 7.13 32.65 -13.42
CA GLU A 15 6.45 33.77 -14.06
C GLU A 15 7.17 34.28 -15.33
N THR A 16 8.45 33.93 -15.51
CA THR A 16 9.28 34.29 -16.66
C THR A 16 9.35 33.19 -17.73
N GLY A 17 8.72 32.04 -17.48
CA GLY A 17 8.70 30.89 -18.38
C GLY A 17 9.96 30.01 -18.27
N HIS A 18 10.75 30.12 -17.20
CA HIS A 18 11.87 29.23 -16.94
C HIS A 18 11.44 28.06 -16.06
N SER A 19 11.95 26.86 -16.36
CA SER A 19 11.74 25.68 -15.53
C SER A 19 12.57 25.80 -14.26
N VAL A 20 11.91 25.83 -13.10
CA VAL A 20 12.54 25.97 -11.77
C VAL A 20 11.94 24.95 -10.81
N GLU A 21 12.82 24.29 -10.05
CA GLU A 21 12.44 23.32 -9.03
C GLU A 21 11.60 24.00 -7.94
N GLY A 22 10.42 23.46 -7.67
CA GLY A 22 9.54 23.96 -6.63
C GLY A 22 8.82 25.28 -6.95
N ALA A 23 8.88 25.83 -8.18
CA ALA A 23 8.15 27.07 -8.53
C ALA A 23 6.63 26.97 -8.25
N PHE A 24 6.05 25.80 -8.48
CA PHE A 24 4.66 25.52 -8.13
C PHE A 24 4.43 25.45 -6.61
N TYR A 25 5.36 24.87 -5.84
CA TYR A 25 5.13 24.51 -4.43
C TYR A 25 5.57 25.55 -3.40
N THR A 26 6.53 26.39 -3.75
CA THR A 26 7.24 27.27 -2.80
C THR A 26 6.68 28.69 -2.78
N TRP A 27 6.90 29.37 -1.66
CA TRP A 27 6.39 30.72 -1.39
C TRP A 27 7.49 31.61 -0.86
N THR A 28 7.47 32.89 -1.23
CA THR A 28 8.09 33.93 -0.40
C THR A 28 7.11 34.39 0.69
N PRO A 29 7.61 34.94 1.82
CA PRO A 29 6.75 35.51 2.85
C PRO A 29 5.82 36.61 2.33
N ASP A 30 6.29 37.39 1.36
CA ASP A 30 5.52 38.49 0.76
C ASP A 30 4.42 37.97 -0.17
N GLU A 31 4.69 36.95 -0.99
CA GLU A 31 3.67 36.29 -1.82
C GLU A 31 2.55 35.68 -0.95
N ALA A 32 2.93 34.91 0.07
CA ALA A 32 1.95 34.29 0.97
C ALA A 32 1.11 35.35 1.69
N ARG A 33 1.76 36.39 2.23
CA ARG A 33 1.07 37.52 2.87
C ARG A 33 0.12 38.22 1.90
N ALA A 34 0.53 38.48 0.67
CA ALA A 34 -0.31 39.13 -0.33
C ALA A 34 -1.58 38.32 -0.63
N VAL A 35 -1.46 37.00 -0.79
CA VAL A 35 -2.61 36.10 -0.98
C VAL A 35 -3.54 36.12 0.23
N LEU A 36 -3.00 36.02 1.45
CA LEU A 36 -3.82 35.97 2.67
C LEU A 36 -4.52 37.31 2.95
N VAL A 37 -3.87 38.45 2.67
CA VAL A 37 -4.49 39.78 2.73
C VAL A 37 -5.62 39.89 1.71
N ALA A 38 -5.39 39.48 0.46
CA ALA A 38 -6.41 39.50 -0.59
C ALA A 38 -7.62 38.60 -0.25
N GLY A 39 -7.37 37.49 0.45
CA GLY A 39 -8.38 36.58 0.98
C GLY A 39 -9.10 37.07 2.26
N GLY A 40 -8.77 38.27 2.75
CA GLY A 40 -9.45 38.94 3.85
C GLY A 40 -9.12 38.41 5.24
N LEU A 41 -7.89 37.93 5.45
CA LEU A 41 -7.38 37.65 6.80
C LEU A 41 -6.80 38.92 7.44
N ALA A 42 -6.97 39.06 8.75
CA ALA A 42 -6.38 40.11 9.56
C ALA A 42 -4.87 39.86 9.79
N GLY A 43 -4.14 40.90 10.24
CA GLY A 43 -2.68 40.85 10.35
C GLY A 43 -2.14 39.81 11.36
N ASP A 44 -2.87 39.59 12.45
CA ASP A 44 -2.62 38.52 13.41
C ASP A 44 -2.90 37.15 12.80
N GLU A 45 -4.05 36.96 12.14
CA GLU A 45 -4.39 35.70 11.45
C GLU A 45 -3.34 35.33 10.38
N ILE A 46 -2.90 36.30 9.58
CA ILE A 46 -1.84 36.10 8.59
C ILE A 46 -0.56 35.61 9.24
N THR A 47 -0.16 36.24 10.34
CA THR A 47 1.05 35.88 11.08
C THR A 47 0.94 34.44 11.58
N THR A 48 -0.19 34.10 12.21
CA THR A 48 -0.50 32.73 12.65
C THR A 48 -0.43 31.72 11.51
N VAL A 49 -1.01 32.00 10.34
CA VAL A 49 -0.97 31.09 9.18
C VAL A 49 0.47 30.93 8.64
N THR A 50 1.20 32.03 8.46
CA THR A 50 2.57 31.98 7.92
C THR A 50 3.54 31.26 8.86
N GLU A 51 3.42 31.49 10.17
CA GLU A 51 4.19 30.77 11.18
C GLU A 51 3.82 29.29 11.21
N TRP A 52 2.52 28.97 11.17
CA TRP A 52 2.02 27.59 11.17
C TRP A 52 2.59 26.75 10.03
N PHE A 53 2.77 27.35 8.86
CA PHE A 53 3.36 26.69 7.68
C PHE A 53 4.86 26.95 7.52
N GLY A 54 5.53 27.62 8.47
CA GLY A 54 6.96 27.91 8.40
C GLY A 54 7.36 28.76 7.19
N ILE A 55 6.45 29.61 6.68
CA ILE A 55 6.70 30.59 5.62
C ILE A 55 7.12 31.91 6.28
N THR A 56 8.24 31.87 6.98
CA THR A 56 8.79 33.00 7.74
C THR A 56 9.92 33.67 6.97
N GLY A 57 10.52 34.73 7.52
CA GLY A 57 11.56 35.51 6.84
C GLY A 57 12.83 34.75 6.44
N GLU A 58 13.08 33.55 7.00
CA GLU A 58 14.21 32.70 6.63
C GLU A 58 13.75 31.58 5.68
N PRO A 59 14.30 31.49 4.45
CA PRO A 59 13.93 30.44 3.50
C PRO A 59 14.43 29.07 3.97
N ASN A 60 13.70 28.02 3.61
CA ASN A 60 14.07 26.63 3.91
C ASN A 60 14.39 25.81 2.64
N PHE A 61 14.26 26.44 1.47
CA PHE A 61 14.56 25.85 0.18
C PHE A 61 15.00 26.97 -0.77
N GLU A 62 16.29 27.02 -1.06
CA GLU A 62 16.91 28.12 -1.83
C GLU A 62 16.53 29.50 -1.25
N GLU A 63 15.94 30.38 -2.05
CA GLU A 63 15.48 31.72 -1.64
C GLU A 63 13.99 31.75 -1.24
N ARG A 64 13.36 30.58 -1.09
CA ARG A 64 11.92 30.42 -0.87
C ARG A 64 11.63 29.44 0.29
N SER A 65 10.36 29.30 0.63
CA SER A 65 9.91 28.38 1.67
C SER A 65 8.99 27.31 1.09
N ILE A 66 9.34 26.05 1.31
CA ILE A 66 8.42 24.91 1.25
C ILE A 66 7.56 24.96 2.53
N PRO A 67 6.23 25.08 2.42
CA PRO A 67 5.34 25.02 3.57
C PRO A 67 5.57 23.73 4.38
N ASN A 68 5.83 23.86 5.68
CA ASN A 68 6.15 22.74 6.57
C ASN A 68 5.58 22.95 7.98
N ARG A 69 5.49 21.87 8.76
CA ARG A 69 4.99 21.89 10.14
C ARG A 69 5.99 21.30 11.13
N LEU A 70 7.28 21.50 10.89
CA LEU A 70 8.34 20.86 11.69
C LEU A 70 8.30 21.27 13.17
N HIS A 71 7.88 22.50 13.47
CA HIS A 71 7.74 23.03 14.84
C HIS A 71 6.45 22.58 15.54
N ALA A 72 5.45 22.09 14.80
CA ALA A 72 4.12 21.73 15.30
C ALA A 72 3.83 20.21 15.16
N ARG A 73 4.87 19.38 15.19
CA ARG A 73 4.74 17.91 15.14
C ARG A 73 3.77 17.42 16.23
N GLY A 74 2.81 16.59 15.84
CA GLY A 74 1.81 16.02 16.75
C GLY A 74 0.56 16.90 16.99
N GLN A 75 0.50 18.11 16.45
CA GLN A 75 -0.72 18.92 16.44
C GLN A 75 -1.51 18.62 15.15
N TRP A 76 -2.54 17.80 15.22
CA TRP A 76 -3.24 17.33 14.01
C TRP A 76 -4.44 18.19 13.61
N ALA A 77 -5.13 18.77 14.59
CA ALA A 77 -6.25 19.66 14.36
C ALA A 77 -5.78 20.98 13.72
N ARG A 78 -6.49 21.40 12.66
CA ARG A 78 -6.32 22.71 12.03
C ARG A 78 -7.41 23.64 12.57
N PRO A 79 -7.06 24.71 13.29
CA PRO A 79 -8.01 25.79 13.61
C PRO A 79 -8.62 26.40 12.34
N ASP A 80 -9.78 27.04 12.47
CA ASP A 80 -10.53 27.60 11.34
C ASP A 80 -9.70 28.61 10.53
N GLU A 81 -8.93 29.48 11.20
CA GLU A 81 -8.05 30.45 10.52
C GLU A 81 -6.93 29.78 9.71
N ILE A 82 -6.39 28.67 10.21
CA ILE A 82 -5.37 27.87 9.52
C ILE A 82 -5.97 27.18 8.31
N GLU A 83 -7.16 26.62 8.44
CA GLU A 83 -7.82 25.94 7.33
C GLU A 83 -8.19 26.92 6.22
N ARG A 84 -8.71 28.08 6.60
CA ARG A 84 -8.99 29.17 5.65
C ARG A 84 -7.73 29.65 4.95
N GLY A 85 -6.64 29.87 5.71
CA GLY A 85 -5.34 30.26 5.15
C GLY A 85 -4.77 29.21 4.18
N ARG A 86 -4.87 27.91 4.54
CA ARG A 86 -4.47 26.79 3.67
C ARG A 86 -5.24 26.80 2.36
N GLN A 87 -6.56 26.99 2.40
CA GLN A 87 -7.40 26.99 1.20
C GLN A 87 -7.05 28.17 0.28
N LEU A 88 -6.85 29.37 0.83
CA LEU A 88 -6.44 30.55 0.06
C LEU A 88 -5.09 30.34 -0.64
N LEU A 89 -4.10 29.80 0.08
CA LEU A 89 -2.79 29.47 -0.50
C LEU A 89 -2.91 28.37 -1.56
N PHE A 90 -3.75 27.36 -1.31
CA PHE A 90 -4.00 26.28 -2.28
C PHE A 90 -4.63 26.83 -3.57
N ASP A 91 -5.66 27.66 -3.47
CA ASP A 91 -6.35 28.24 -4.62
C ASP A 91 -5.42 29.14 -5.44
N ALA A 92 -4.61 29.97 -4.77
CA ALA A 92 -3.61 30.80 -5.44
C ALA A 92 -2.47 29.98 -6.06
N ARG A 93 -2.08 28.84 -5.46
CA ARG A 93 -1.13 27.91 -6.06
C ARG A 93 -1.70 27.25 -7.31
N ALA A 94 -2.98 26.88 -7.29
CA ALA A 94 -3.63 26.16 -8.37
C ALA A 94 -3.69 26.96 -9.68
N THR A 95 -3.47 28.28 -9.66
CA THR A 95 -3.37 29.13 -10.85
C THR A 95 -1.96 29.20 -11.45
N ARG A 96 -0.94 28.62 -10.80
CA ARG A 96 0.44 28.58 -11.31
C ARG A 96 0.59 27.49 -12.39
N PRO A 97 1.58 27.60 -13.29
CA PRO A 97 1.93 26.51 -14.19
C PRO A 97 2.20 25.23 -13.40
N ARG A 98 1.45 24.17 -13.71
CA ARG A 98 1.66 22.87 -13.04
C ARG A 98 2.97 22.24 -13.48
N PRO A 99 3.61 21.44 -12.61
CA PRO A 99 4.69 20.57 -13.04
C PRO A 99 4.25 19.56 -14.10
N GLY A 100 5.23 18.94 -14.78
CA GLY A 100 4.97 17.82 -15.66
C GLY A 100 4.32 16.66 -14.91
N LEU A 101 3.37 15.98 -15.55
CA LEU A 101 2.72 14.79 -15.00
C LEU A 101 3.26 13.56 -15.75
N ASP A 102 3.84 12.60 -15.03
CA ASP A 102 4.10 11.26 -15.54
C ASP A 102 2.86 10.40 -15.28
N ASP A 103 1.97 10.39 -16.26
CA ASP A 103 0.69 9.70 -16.26
C ASP A 103 0.79 8.19 -16.53
N LYS A 104 2.01 7.63 -16.54
CA LYS A 104 2.19 6.18 -16.52
C LYS A 104 1.55 5.59 -15.28
N VAL A 105 0.83 4.49 -15.48
CA VAL A 105 0.34 3.62 -14.41
C VAL A 105 1.36 2.50 -14.24
N LEU A 106 2.06 2.49 -13.10
CA LEU A 106 3.02 1.44 -12.74
C LEU A 106 2.36 0.38 -11.87
N THR A 107 2.48 -0.89 -12.27
CA THR A 107 1.80 -2.02 -11.61
C THR A 107 2.18 -2.13 -10.14
N GLU A 108 3.47 -2.15 -9.83
CA GLU A 108 3.99 -2.16 -8.45
C GLU A 108 3.42 -1.02 -7.59
N TRP A 109 3.41 0.22 -8.09
CA TRP A 109 2.98 1.39 -7.32
C TRP A 109 1.47 1.43 -7.11
N ASN A 110 0.71 1.02 -8.13
CA ASN A 110 -0.73 0.92 -8.03
C ASN A 110 -1.16 -0.23 -7.10
N ALA A 111 -0.45 -1.36 -7.13
CA ALA A 111 -0.69 -2.44 -6.18
C ALA A 111 -0.41 -1.99 -4.73
N MET A 112 0.69 -1.28 -4.47
CA MET A 112 0.94 -0.68 -3.14
C MET A 112 -0.16 0.32 -2.73
N MET A 113 -0.63 1.15 -3.65
CA MET A 113 -1.74 2.08 -3.39
C MET A 113 -3.05 1.35 -3.07
N ILE A 114 -3.37 0.28 -3.81
CA ILE A 114 -4.53 -0.60 -3.53
C ILE A 114 -4.42 -1.19 -2.13
N GLY A 115 -3.27 -1.74 -1.76
CA GLY A 115 -3.04 -2.30 -0.43
C GLY A 115 -3.23 -1.27 0.68
N ALA A 116 -2.74 -0.04 0.48
CA ALA A 116 -2.89 1.05 1.43
C ALA A 116 -4.35 1.53 1.56
N LEU A 117 -5.06 1.68 0.43
CA LEU A 117 -6.48 2.06 0.41
C LEU A 117 -7.37 0.98 1.04
N ALA A 118 -7.06 -0.30 0.79
CA ALA A 118 -7.78 -1.42 1.38
C ALA A 118 -7.61 -1.45 2.91
N GLU A 119 -6.38 -1.36 3.41
CA GLU A 119 -6.11 -1.34 4.86
C GLU A 119 -6.72 -0.11 5.53
N ALA A 120 -6.51 1.09 4.97
CA ALA A 120 -7.06 2.32 5.52
C ALA A 120 -8.59 2.33 5.45
N GLY A 121 -9.17 1.94 4.30
CA GLY A 121 -10.61 1.89 4.11
C GLY A 121 -11.29 0.94 5.09
N PHE A 122 -10.67 -0.20 5.37
CA PHE A 122 -11.17 -1.13 6.38
C PHE A 122 -11.06 -0.53 7.80
N VAL A 123 -9.88 -0.06 8.21
CA VAL A 123 -9.62 0.43 9.58
C VAL A 123 -10.44 1.67 9.93
N PHE A 124 -10.62 2.60 8.98
CA PHE A 124 -11.36 3.84 9.20
C PHE A 124 -12.86 3.73 8.88
N ASP A 125 -13.35 2.56 8.46
CA ASP A 125 -14.73 2.35 7.97
C ASP A 125 -15.12 3.31 6.83
N GLU A 126 -14.19 3.53 5.89
CA GLU A 126 -14.35 4.44 4.75
C GLU A 126 -14.58 3.64 3.46
N SER A 127 -15.84 3.30 3.17
CA SER A 127 -16.20 2.45 2.02
C SER A 127 -15.73 3.02 0.68
N ALA A 128 -15.70 4.34 0.53
CA ALA A 128 -15.24 5.00 -0.68
C ALA A 128 -13.76 4.70 -1.00
N TRP A 129 -12.93 4.43 0.00
CA TRP A 129 -11.53 4.06 -0.22
C TRP A 129 -11.40 2.60 -0.64
N ILE A 130 -12.24 1.71 -0.11
CA ILE A 130 -12.34 0.32 -0.55
C ILE A 130 -12.85 0.25 -1.98
N ASP A 131 -13.91 1.01 -2.32
CA ASP A 131 -14.46 1.08 -3.67
C ASP A 131 -13.41 1.58 -4.69
N LEU A 132 -12.62 2.58 -4.32
CA LEU A 132 -11.51 3.06 -5.14
C LEU A 132 -10.44 1.98 -5.32
N ALA A 133 -10.08 1.24 -4.25
CA ALA A 133 -9.13 0.13 -4.34
C ALA A 133 -9.65 -1.00 -5.25
N VAL A 134 -10.96 -1.29 -5.20
CA VAL A 134 -11.63 -2.24 -6.10
C VAL A 134 -11.56 -1.76 -7.55
N GLU A 135 -11.93 -0.50 -7.83
CA GLU A 135 -11.84 0.07 -9.19
C GLU A 135 -10.41 0.00 -9.75
N SER A 136 -9.41 0.32 -8.93
CA SER A 136 -8.01 0.22 -9.30
C SER A 136 -7.57 -1.21 -9.54
N GLY A 137 -7.97 -2.17 -8.70
CA GLY A 137 -7.66 -3.57 -8.91
C GLY A 137 -8.26 -4.13 -10.21
N GLU A 138 -9.48 -3.71 -10.56
CA GLU A 138 -10.15 -4.11 -11.81
C GLU A 138 -9.38 -3.56 -12.99
N PHE A 139 -9.00 -2.29 -12.93
CA PHE A 139 -8.16 -1.67 -13.94
C PHE A 139 -6.85 -2.45 -14.15
N LEU A 140 -6.16 -2.88 -13.08
CA LEU A 140 -4.94 -3.70 -13.22
C LEU A 140 -5.24 -5.05 -13.88
N LEU A 141 -6.33 -5.73 -13.50
CA LEU A 141 -6.71 -7.01 -14.09
C LEU A 141 -7.11 -6.90 -15.57
N ASP A 142 -7.73 -5.80 -15.97
CA ASP A 142 -8.24 -5.60 -17.32
C ASP A 142 -7.15 -5.09 -18.28
N GLU A 143 -6.28 -4.19 -17.82
CA GLU A 143 -5.35 -3.46 -18.69
C GLU A 143 -3.90 -3.95 -18.59
N LEU A 144 -3.52 -4.59 -17.48
CA LEU A 144 -2.14 -5.00 -17.21
C LEU A 144 -1.94 -6.51 -17.16
N ARG A 145 -3.00 -7.30 -17.03
CA ARG A 145 -2.94 -8.76 -17.18
C ARG A 145 -3.30 -9.15 -18.61
N GLY A 146 -2.37 -9.79 -19.31
CA GLY A 146 -2.60 -10.32 -20.65
C GLY A 146 -3.45 -11.60 -20.62
N ASP A 147 -4.03 -11.96 -21.77
CA ASP A 147 -4.78 -13.20 -21.98
C ASP A 147 -3.94 -14.47 -21.71
N ASP A 148 -2.61 -14.35 -21.76
CA ASP A 148 -1.64 -15.40 -21.42
C ASP A 148 -1.39 -15.52 -19.91
N GLY A 149 -2.11 -14.75 -19.08
CA GLY A 149 -1.96 -14.68 -17.62
C GLY A 149 -0.72 -13.89 -17.17
N ARG A 150 0.05 -13.32 -18.10
CA ARG A 150 1.26 -12.56 -17.76
C ARG A 150 0.93 -11.11 -17.48
N TRP A 151 1.65 -10.55 -16.52
CA TRP A 151 1.51 -9.16 -16.15
C TRP A 151 2.46 -8.24 -16.92
N SER A 152 2.00 -7.02 -17.13
CA SER A 152 2.81 -5.90 -17.62
C SER A 152 3.25 -5.01 -16.46
N ARG A 153 4.40 -4.33 -16.61
CA ARG A 153 4.98 -3.43 -15.60
C ARG A 153 4.33 -2.05 -15.61
N SER A 154 3.88 -1.61 -16.78
CA SER A 154 3.41 -0.25 -16.97
C SER A 154 2.35 -0.18 -18.05
N TRP A 155 1.40 0.72 -17.85
CA TRP A 155 0.38 1.09 -18.80
C TRP A 155 0.42 2.61 -19.05
N HIS A 156 0.09 3.02 -20.27
CA HIS A 156 -0.02 4.44 -20.64
C HIS A 156 -1.11 4.60 -21.71
N GLU A 157 -2.05 5.53 -21.50
CA GLU A 157 -3.22 5.75 -22.37
C GLU A 157 -2.82 5.97 -23.84
N ASP A 158 -1.82 6.84 -24.09
CA ASP A 158 -1.41 7.13 -25.47
C ASP A 158 -0.46 6.09 -26.11
N ALA A 159 -0.08 5.02 -25.40
CA ALA A 159 0.87 4.03 -25.93
C ALA A 159 0.18 2.97 -26.82
N GLN A 160 0.85 2.46 -27.85
CA GLN A 160 0.33 1.35 -28.66
C GLN A 160 1.35 0.20 -28.72
N PRO A 161 1.08 -0.96 -28.08
CA PRO A 161 -0.03 -1.22 -27.15
C PRO A 161 0.09 -0.41 -25.84
N HIS A 162 -1.02 -0.21 -25.12
CA HIS A 162 -1.02 0.57 -23.85
C HIS A 162 -0.07 -0.05 -22.82
N ALA A 163 0.00 -1.39 -22.77
CA ALA A 163 0.90 -2.16 -21.92
C ALA A 163 1.84 -3.02 -22.77
N ARG A 164 3.16 -2.80 -22.64
CA ARG A 164 4.18 -3.43 -23.51
C ARG A 164 5.32 -4.13 -22.77
N HIS A 165 5.61 -3.67 -21.56
CA HIS A 165 6.78 -4.11 -20.80
C HIS A 165 6.36 -5.20 -19.84
N ARG A 166 7.02 -6.36 -19.86
CA ARG A 166 6.73 -7.46 -18.91
C ARG A 166 6.98 -7.01 -17.47
N ALA A 167 6.09 -7.43 -16.59
CA ALA A 167 6.21 -7.24 -15.15
C ALA A 167 7.47 -7.90 -14.59
N LEU A 168 8.00 -7.30 -13.54
CA LEU A 168 9.12 -7.80 -12.74
C LEU A 168 8.58 -8.52 -11.49
N ALA A 169 9.48 -9.13 -10.73
CA ALA A 169 9.10 -9.77 -9.46
C ALA A 169 8.46 -8.79 -8.46
N ALA A 170 8.90 -7.53 -8.47
CA ALA A 170 8.34 -6.50 -7.58
C ALA A 170 6.87 -6.21 -7.89
N ASP A 171 6.50 -6.16 -9.19
CA ASP A 171 5.11 -5.98 -9.61
C ASP A 171 4.22 -7.13 -9.11
N HIS A 172 4.68 -8.39 -9.24
CA HIS A 172 3.93 -9.55 -8.78
C HIS A 172 3.84 -9.62 -7.25
N ALA A 173 4.95 -9.37 -6.55
CA ALA A 173 4.97 -9.38 -5.08
C ALA A 173 4.01 -8.34 -4.51
N ALA A 174 3.99 -7.13 -5.08
CA ALA A 174 3.06 -6.08 -4.70
C ALA A 174 1.61 -6.46 -5.01
N LEU A 175 1.33 -7.08 -6.17
CA LEU A 175 0.00 -7.56 -6.53
C LEU A 175 -0.51 -8.66 -5.58
N VAL A 176 0.34 -9.60 -5.15
CA VAL A 176 -0.03 -10.62 -4.16
C VAL A 176 -0.46 -9.96 -2.86
N ASP A 177 0.36 -9.06 -2.31
CA ASP A 177 0.03 -8.34 -1.07
C ASP A 177 -1.23 -7.49 -1.21
N ALA A 178 -1.37 -6.77 -2.33
CA ALA A 178 -2.51 -5.92 -2.62
C ALA A 178 -3.82 -6.70 -2.72
N PHE A 179 -3.85 -7.81 -3.47
CA PHE A 179 -5.06 -8.61 -3.66
C PHE A 179 -5.43 -9.43 -2.44
N VAL A 180 -4.45 -9.85 -1.62
CA VAL A 180 -4.73 -10.37 -0.27
C VAL A 180 -5.48 -9.32 0.55
N ARG A 181 -4.90 -8.12 0.71
CA ARG A 181 -5.49 -7.03 1.51
C ARG A 181 -6.85 -6.58 0.97
N LEU A 182 -7.01 -6.53 -0.35
CA LEU A 182 -8.26 -6.16 -1.00
C LEU A 182 -9.34 -7.22 -0.77
N GLY A 183 -9.00 -8.50 -0.78
CA GLY A 183 -9.90 -9.59 -0.37
C GLY A 183 -10.32 -9.47 1.09
N GLU A 184 -9.37 -9.19 1.99
CA GLU A 184 -9.64 -9.00 3.42
C GLU A 184 -10.52 -7.76 3.71
N ALA A 185 -10.36 -6.67 2.94
CA ALA A 185 -11.09 -5.43 3.17
C ALA A 185 -12.48 -5.42 2.51
N SER A 186 -12.60 -6.00 1.31
CA SER A 186 -13.85 -5.99 0.53
C SER A 186 -14.75 -7.19 0.79
N GLY A 187 -14.20 -8.29 1.30
CA GLY A 187 -14.90 -9.56 1.46
C GLY A 187 -15.31 -10.22 0.13
N GLN A 188 -14.73 -9.82 -1.00
CA GLN A 188 -15.01 -10.42 -2.31
C GLN A 188 -14.04 -11.55 -2.61
N ALA A 189 -14.57 -12.76 -2.83
CA ALA A 189 -13.79 -13.99 -3.01
C ALA A 189 -12.80 -13.91 -4.18
N ARG A 190 -13.18 -13.19 -5.24
CA ARG A 190 -12.39 -13.01 -6.46
C ARG A 190 -11.01 -12.41 -6.24
N TRP A 191 -10.83 -11.56 -5.22
CA TRP A 191 -9.51 -10.97 -4.94
C TRP A 191 -8.56 -11.98 -4.32
N THR A 192 -9.05 -12.86 -3.45
CA THR A 192 -8.25 -13.99 -2.95
C THR A 192 -7.89 -14.94 -4.10
N THR A 193 -8.82 -15.22 -5.02
CA THR A 193 -8.51 -16.00 -6.23
C THR A 193 -7.44 -15.32 -7.09
N ALA A 194 -7.56 -14.02 -7.35
CA ALA A 194 -6.56 -13.26 -8.11
C ALA A 194 -5.20 -13.26 -7.40
N ALA A 195 -5.15 -13.17 -6.07
CA ALA A 195 -3.92 -13.27 -5.30
C ALA A 195 -3.22 -14.62 -5.48
N VAL A 196 -3.98 -15.72 -5.52
CA VAL A 196 -3.45 -17.07 -5.81
C VAL A 196 -2.89 -17.14 -7.23
N GLU A 197 -3.62 -16.65 -8.24
CA GLU A 197 -3.17 -16.64 -9.64
C GLU A 197 -1.86 -15.86 -9.82
N VAL A 198 -1.76 -14.68 -9.19
CA VAL A 198 -0.53 -13.86 -9.22
C VAL A 198 0.60 -14.56 -8.47
N ALA A 199 0.33 -15.15 -7.31
CA ALA A 199 1.34 -15.86 -6.53
C ALA A 199 1.91 -17.05 -7.31
N ASP A 200 1.07 -17.77 -8.03
CA ASP A 200 1.49 -18.90 -8.86
C ASP A 200 2.36 -18.44 -10.02
N ALA A 201 1.94 -17.40 -10.77
CA ALA A 201 2.75 -16.82 -11.82
C ALA A 201 4.10 -16.27 -11.30
N MET A 202 4.10 -15.68 -10.10
CA MET A 202 5.30 -15.18 -9.45
C MET A 202 6.28 -16.33 -9.14
N LEU A 203 5.78 -17.41 -8.55
CA LEU A 203 6.59 -18.56 -8.17
C LEU A 203 7.07 -19.34 -9.39
N ASP A 204 6.26 -19.46 -10.44
CA ASP A 204 6.63 -20.17 -11.67
C ASP A 204 7.77 -19.48 -12.42
N HIS A 205 7.73 -18.15 -12.53
CA HIS A 205 8.67 -17.41 -13.39
C HIS A 205 9.85 -16.81 -12.65
N PHE A 206 9.71 -16.48 -11.37
CA PHE A 206 10.71 -15.69 -10.65
C PHE A 206 11.45 -16.48 -9.57
N TRP A 207 10.94 -17.65 -9.16
CA TRP A 207 11.51 -18.40 -8.04
C TRP A 207 12.87 -19.03 -8.37
N ASP A 208 13.82 -18.88 -7.43
CA ASP A 208 15.06 -19.65 -7.44
C ASP A 208 14.87 -20.97 -6.67
N VAL A 209 14.75 -22.06 -7.41
CA VAL A 209 14.62 -23.42 -6.84
C VAL A 209 15.82 -23.80 -5.97
N GLY A 210 17.03 -23.32 -6.32
CA GLY A 210 18.27 -23.61 -5.60
C GLY A 210 18.34 -22.86 -4.28
N ASP A 211 18.57 -21.54 -4.34
CA ASP A 211 18.88 -20.74 -3.14
C ASP A 211 17.63 -20.12 -2.49
N GLY A 212 16.44 -20.27 -3.08
CA GLY A 212 15.21 -19.62 -2.64
C GLY A 212 15.16 -18.13 -2.99
N GLY A 213 13.99 -17.52 -2.82
CA GLY A 213 13.76 -16.12 -3.19
C GLY A 213 13.51 -15.89 -4.67
N LEU A 214 13.18 -14.64 -4.99
CA LEU A 214 12.76 -14.21 -6.32
C LEU A 214 13.91 -13.50 -7.04
N PHE A 215 14.19 -13.94 -8.26
CA PHE A 215 14.93 -13.14 -9.22
C PHE A 215 14.10 -11.95 -9.68
N THR A 216 14.72 -10.81 -9.96
CA THR A 216 14.04 -9.58 -10.38
C THR A 216 13.27 -9.74 -11.70
N VAL A 217 13.84 -10.51 -12.63
CA VAL A 217 13.35 -10.73 -14.00
C VAL A 217 12.85 -12.16 -14.16
N PRO A 218 11.89 -12.45 -15.05
CA PRO A 218 11.35 -13.79 -15.22
C PRO A 218 12.37 -14.73 -15.90
N ASP A 219 12.12 -16.03 -15.82
CA ASP A 219 13.00 -17.10 -16.31
C ASP A 219 13.03 -17.23 -17.84
N ASP A 220 11.97 -16.79 -18.50
CA ASP A 220 11.85 -16.70 -19.96
C ASP A 220 12.36 -15.37 -20.55
N GLY A 221 12.97 -14.53 -19.71
CA GLY A 221 13.66 -13.30 -20.12
C GLY A 221 12.73 -12.10 -20.36
N PRO A 222 13.30 -10.93 -20.71
CA PRO A 222 12.52 -9.72 -20.98
C PRO A 222 11.64 -9.86 -22.24
N ALA A 223 10.62 -9.01 -22.35
CA ALA A 223 9.70 -8.97 -23.48
C ALA A 223 10.40 -8.83 -24.85
N ASP A 224 11.56 -8.16 -24.89
CA ASP A 224 12.34 -7.91 -26.10
C ASP A 224 13.29 -9.06 -26.48
N GLY A 225 13.30 -10.14 -25.70
CA GLY A 225 14.11 -11.33 -25.95
C GLY A 225 15.60 -11.14 -25.67
N THR A 226 16.00 -10.04 -25.01
CA THR A 226 17.42 -9.80 -24.70
C THR A 226 17.91 -10.82 -23.67
N PRO A 227 18.90 -11.67 -24.01
CA PRO A 227 19.39 -12.69 -23.10
C PRO A 227 20.14 -12.05 -21.94
N LEU A 228 19.75 -12.39 -20.71
CA LEU A 228 20.43 -11.92 -19.50
C LEU A 228 21.52 -12.93 -19.10
N ILE A 229 22.72 -12.41 -18.84
CA ILE A 229 23.88 -13.23 -18.44
C ILE A 229 23.70 -13.77 -17.02
N VAL A 230 23.09 -12.97 -16.13
CA VAL A 230 22.82 -13.31 -14.73
C VAL A 230 21.48 -12.71 -14.32
N ARG A 231 20.67 -13.48 -13.59
CA ARG A 231 19.46 -12.97 -12.92
C ARG A 231 19.84 -12.57 -11.49
N GLN A 232 19.62 -11.31 -11.15
CA GLN A 232 19.84 -10.81 -9.79
C GLN A 232 18.57 -10.95 -8.95
N LYS A 233 18.73 -10.90 -7.62
CA LYS A 233 17.62 -10.83 -6.66
C LYS A 233 17.68 -9.48 -5.99
N ASP A 234 16.56 -8.76 -6.02
CA ASP A 234 16.40 -7.57 -5.20
C ASP A 234 15.84 -7.95 -3.84
N VAL A 235 16.62 -7.68 -2.79
CA VAL A 235 16.34 -8.11 -1.42
C VAL A 235 16.35 -6.96 -0.42
N VAL A 236 16.82 -5.77 -0.82
CA VAL A 236 17.02 -4.65 0.12
C VAL A 236 15.87 -3.68 -0.01
N ASP A 237 15.20 -3.38 1.09
CA ASP A 237 14.15 -2.36 1.12
C ASP A 237 14.79 -0.97 0.94
N GLY A 238 14.26 -0.20 -0.01
CA GLY A 238 14.74 1.14 -0.36
C GLY A 238 13.64 2.19 -0.17
N ALA A 239 13.47 3.05 -1.18
CA ALA A 239 12.32 3.97 -1.22
C ALA A 239 10.97 3.22 -1.28
N VAL A 240 11.00 2.01 -1.85
CA VAL A 240 9.91 1.04 -1.84
C VAL A 240 10.44 -0.30 -1.27
N PRO A 241 9.57 -1.16 -0.74
CA PRO A 241 9.97 -2.50 -0.29
C PRO A 241 10.56 -3.35 -1.41
N SER A 242 11.48 -4.25 -1.08
CA SER A 242 12.00 -5.19 -2.10
C SER A 242 10.94 -6.21 -2.51
N ALA A 243 11.09 -6.78 -3.70
CA ALA A 243 10.22 -7.86 -4.19
C ALA A 243 10.19 -9.05 -3.21
N ASN A 244 11.36 -9.42 -2.66
CA ASN A 244 11.46 -10.54 -1.74
C ASN A 244 10.80 -10.23 -0.38
N SER A 245 11.04 -9.06 0.20
CA SER A 245 10.38 -8.66 1.46
C SER A 245 8.85 -8.67 1.33
N THR A 246 8.33 -8.08 0.25
CA THR A 246 6.89 -8.00 -0.02
C THR A 246 6.29 -9.37 -0.27
N ALA A 247 6.96 -10.23 -1.05
CA ALA A 247 6.50 -11.59 -1.29
C ALA A 247 6.48 -12.43 0.00
N ALA A 248 7.47 -12.30 0.89
CA ALA A 248 7.46 -13.00 2.16
C ALA A 248 6.23 -12.63 3.03
N LEU A 249 5.88 -11.34 3.06
CA LEU A 249 4.68 -10.86 3.77
C LEU A 249 3.40 -11.37 3.12
N GLY A 250 3.22 -11.11 1.82
CA GLY A 250 2.01 -11.46 1.08
C GLY A 250 1.76 -12.97 1.02
N LEU A 251 2.78 -13.78 0.75
CA LEU A 251 2.67 -15.25 0.73
C LEU A 251 2.34 -15.82 2.12
N GLY A 252 2.86 -15.23 3.19
CA GLY A 252 2.53 -15.62 4.56
C GLY A 252 1.05 -15.42 4.86
N ARG A 253 0.50 -14.25 4.51
CA ARG A 253 -0.93 -13.94 4.66
C ARG A 253 -1.80 -14.79 3.74
N LEU A 254 -1.39 -14.98 2.49
CA LEU A 254 -2.10 -15.81 1.52
C LEU A 254 -2.21 -17.27 1.99
N ALA A 255 -1.13 -17.83 2.56
CA ALA A 255 -1.14 -19.17 3.13
C ALA A 255 -2.20 -19.34 4.23
N ALA A 256 -2.38 -18.31 5.06
CA ALA A 256 -3.39 -18.31 6.12
C ALA A 256 -4.81 -18.23 5.55
N LEU A 257 -5.05 -17.38 4.53
CA LEU A 257 -6.35 -17.30 3.85
C LEU A 257 -6.73 -18.61 3.16
N THR A 258 -5.83 -19.19 2.37
CA THR A 258 -6.15 -20.35 1.52
C THR A 258 -5.95 -21.69 2.21
N GLY A 259 -5.21 -21.71 3.32
CA GLY A 259 -4.76 -22.94 3.96
C GLY A 259 -3.70 -23.70 3.16
N GLU A 260 -3.13 -23.12 2.10
CA GLU A 260 -2.13 -23.77 1.25
C GLU A 260 -0.71 -23.66 1.85
N PRO A 261 -0.10 -24.77 2.33
CA PRO A 261 1.17 -24.70 3.04
C PRO A 261 2.35 -24.26 2.16
N ARG A 262 2.24 -24.38 0.83
CA ARG A 262 3.32 -24.03 -0.11
C ARG A 262 3.68 -22.55 -0.04
N PHE A 263 2.69 -21.66 0.12
CA PHE A 263 2.94 -20.23 0.18
C PHE A 263 3.74 -19.87 1.44
N ALA A 264 3.39 -20.43 2.61
CA ALA A 264 4.16 -20.25 3.84
C ALA A 264 5.60 -20.81 3.71
N GLN A 265 5.78 -21.95 3.04
CA GLN A 265 7.12 -22.51 2.80
C GLN A 265 7.99 -21.61 1.92
N HIS A 266 7.41 -20.99 0.90
CA HIS A 266 8.12 -20.01 0.06
C HIS A 266 8.48 -18.75 0.86
N ALA A 267 7.57 -18.23 1.68
CA ALA A 267 7.87 -17.12 2.60
C ALA A 267 9.04 -17.46 3.54
N ASP A 268 9.04 -18.65 4.14
CA ASP A 268 10.13 -19.11 5.03
C ASP A 268 11.48 -19.21 4.31
N ARG A 269 11.49 -19.68 3.06
CA ARG A 269 12.71 -19.74 2.24
C ARG A 269 13.24 -18.36 1.87
N ILE A 270 12.36 -17.39 1.59
CA ILE A 270 12.76 -15.99 1.39
C ILE A 270 13.40 -15.43 2.67
N LEU A 271 12.74 -15.59 3.82
CA LEU A 271 13.27 -15.11 5.10
C LEU A 271 14.61 -15.76 5.45
N THR A 272 14.78 -17.03 5.12
CA THR A 272 16.05 -17.76 5.31
C THR A 272 17.18 -17.18 4.44
N LEU A 273 16.90 -16.87 3.16
CA LEU A 273 17.85 -16.21 2.27
C LEU A 273 18.32 -14.87 2.84
N MET A 274 17.40 -14.10 3.41
CA MET A 274 17.63 -12.74 3.88
C MET A 274 18.21 -12.69 5.31
N ALA A 275 18.09 -13.76 6.09
CA ALA A 275 18.47 -13.80 7.51
C ALA A 275 19.89 -13.29 7.82
N PRO A 276 20.95 -13.67 7.07
CA PRO A 276 22.30 -13.15 7.34
C PRO A 276 22.41 -11.63 7.10
N LEU A 277 21.70 -11.11 6.10
CA LEU A 277 21.73 -9.69 5.74
C LEU A 277 20.93 -8.87 6.76
N MET A 278 19.76 -9.34 7.17
CA MET A 278 18.92 -8.72 8.20
C MET A 278 19.66 -8.54 9.53
N GLN A 279 20.47 -9.51 9.94
CA GLN A 279 21.29 -9.40 11.16
C GLN A 279 22.34 -8.29 11.07
N SER A 280 22.87 -8.04 9.87
CA SER A 280 23.91 -7.03 9.66
C SER A 280 23.36 -5.62 9.47
N SER A 281 22.16 -5.47 8.90
CA SER A 281 21.57 -4.19 8.48
C SER A 281 20.04 -4.18 8.60
N PRO A 282 19.47 -4.34 9.81
CA PRO A 282 18.02 -4.58 9.98
C PRO A 282 17.13 -3.47 9.39
N THR A 283 17.58 -2.21 9.42
CA THR A 283 16.83 -1.06 8.87
C THR A 283 16.68 -1.09 7.35
N ALA A 284 17.41 -1.97 6.67
CA ALA A 284 17.32 -2.16 5.22
C ALA A 284 16.37 -3.32 4.84
N PHE A 285 15.65 -3.89 5.80
CA PHE A 285 14.79 -5.06 5.64
C PHE A 285 13.51 -4.95 6.50
N CYS A 286 12.97 -3.75 6.66
CA CYS A 286 11.83 -3.48 7.53
C CYS A 286 10.60 -4.33 7.20
N VAL A 287 10.31 -4.57 5.92
CA VAL A 287 9.14 -5.37 5.50
C VAL A 287 9.41 -6.86 5.72
N ALA A 288 10.62 -7.33 5.46
CA ALA A 288 10.99 -8.71 5.80
C ALA A 288 11.00 -8.97 7.31
N LEU A 289 11.37 -7.97 8.12
CA LEU A 289 11.25 -8.04 9.58
C LEU A 289 9.80 -8.09 10.05
N ALA A 290 8.88 -7.36 9.40
CA ALA A 290 7.45 -7.48 9.66
C ALA A 290 6.92 -8.88 9.31
N ALA A 291 7.32 -9.44 8.16
CA ALA A 291 6.99 -10.80 7.78
C ALA A 291 7.58 -11.83 8.76
N LEU A 292 8.81 -11.64 9.23
CA LEU A 292 9.45 -12.49 10.24
C LEU A 292 8.72 -12.41 11.59
N ASP A 293 8.32 -11.21 12.01
CA ASP A 293 7.55 -11.02 13.23
C ASP A 293 6.22 -11.75 13.14
N GLN A 294 5.46 -11.56 12.06
CA GLN A 294 4.21 -12.29 11.79
C GLN A 294 4.40 -13.81 11.82
N ARG A 295 5.49 -14.33 11.23
CA ARG A 295 5.82 -15.77 11.25
C ARG A 295 6.18 -16.26 12.65
N ARG A 296 6.82 -15.43 13.47
CA ARG A 296 7.23 -15.77 14.84
C ARG A 296 6.05 -15.70 15.82
N THR A 297 5.24 -14.67 15.73
CA THR A 297 4.06 -14.46 16.60
C THR A 297 2.90 -15.38 16.24
N GLY A 298 2.90 -15.89 15.00
CA GLY A 298 1.80 -16.67 14.45
C GLY A 298 0.72 -15.77 13.86
N ILE A 299 0.13 -16.24 12.76
CA ILE A 299 -1.03 -15.58 12.13
C ILE A 299 -2.29 -16.07 12.84
N VAL A 300 -3.23 -15.15 13.05
CA VAL A 300 -4.58 -15.45 13.50
C VAL A 300 -5.51 -15.38 12.32
N GLU A 301 -6.16 -16.49 11.99
CA GLU A 301 -7.22 -16.46 11.00
C GLU A 301 -8.55 -16.10 11.68
N VAL A 302 -9.15 -14.99 11.30
CA VAL A 302 -10.50 -14.61 11.75
C VAL A 302 -11.47 -14.83 10.60
N VAL A 303 -12.48 -15.67 10.83
CA VAL A 303 -13.52 -15.95 9.83
C VAL A 303 -14.85 -15.36 10.30
N VAL A 304 -15.48 -14.53 9.47
CA VAL A 304 -16.80 -13.93 9.70
C VAL A 304 -17.67 -14.19 8.48
N PRO A 305 -18.45 -15.30 8.43
CA PRO A 305 -19.28 -15.58 7.27
C PRO A 305 -20.38 -14.54 7.11
N GLY A 306 -20.40 -13.87 5.95
CA GLY A 306 -21.31 -12.77 5.64
C GLY A 306 -20.71 -11.39 5.95
N SER A 307 -21.59 -10.42 6.20
CA SER A 307 -21.26 -9.00 6.32
C SER A 307 -21.74 -8.41 7.65
N GLU A 308 -21.55 -9.14 8.74
CA GLU A 308 -21.99 -8.74 10.08
C GLU A 308 -21.15 -7.55 10.59
N HIS A 309 -21.68 -6.34 10.42
CA HIS A 309 -20.96 -5.09 10.71
C HIS A 309 -20.40 -5.02 12.14
N GLU A 310 -21.17 -5.44 13.15
CA GLU A 310 -20.74 -5.39 14.55
C GLU A 310 -19.47 -6.24 14.81
N LEU A 311 -19.35 -7.40 14.16
CA LEU A 311 -18.17 -8.27 14.30
C LEU A 311 -16.96 -7.70 13.55
N LEU A 312 -17.19 -7.05 12.40
CA LEU A 312 -16.13 -6.38 11.66
C LEU A 312 -15.62 -5.14 12.39
N ASP A 313 -16.51 -4.38 13.04
CA ASP A 313 -16.16 -3.19 13.82
C ASP A 313 -15.19 -3.50 14.98
N ALA A 314 -15.35 -4.65 15.62
CA ALA A 314 -14.43 -5.15 16.65
C ALA A 314 -12.99 -5.38 16.10
N LEU A 315 -12.85 -5.65 14.80
CA LEU A 315 -11.54 -5.81 14.15
C LEU A 315 -10.93 -4.47 13.72
N ARG A 316 -11.75 -3.43 13.55
CA ARG A 316 -11.32 -2.08 13.15
C ARG A 316 -10.82 -1.26 14.34
N SER A 317 -11.36 -1.52 15.54
CA SER A 317 -11.09 -0.73 16.75
C SER A 317 -9.63 -0.79 17.22
N THR A 318 -8.90 -1.85 16.87
CA THR A 318 -7.51 -2.08 17.25
C THR A 318 -6.73 -2.61 16.05
N TRP A 319 -5.66 -1.93 15.66
CA TRP A 319 -4.76 -2.43 14.62
C TRP A 319 -4.04 -3.70 15.09
N ARG A 320 -4.26 -4.81 14.37
CA ARG A 320 -3.74 -6.15 14.65
C ARG A 320 -3.06 -6.73 13.41
N PRO A 321 -1.75 -6.45 13.20
CA PRO A 321 -1.05 -6.86 11.98
C PRO A 321 -0.98 -8.39 11.79
N GLU A 322 -1.12 -9.15 12.88
CA GLU A 322 -1.11 -10.61 12.89
C GLU A 322 -2.44 -11.26 12.44
N VAL A 323 -3.52 -10.47 12.36
CA VAL A 323 -4.83 -10.97 11.93
C VAL A 323 -4.90 -11.03 10.41
N VAL A 324 -5.40 -12.16 9.93
CA VAL A 324 -5.85 -12.38 8.55
C VAL A 324 -7.35 -12.61 8.56
N LEU A 325 -8.09 -11.78 7.83
CA LEU A 325 -9.56 -11.77 7.86
C LEU A 325 -10.17 -12.42 6.62
N ALA A 326 -10.97 -13.47 6.83
CA ALA A 326 -11.84 -14.05 5.81
C ALA A 326 -13.30 -13.69 6.14
N HIS A 327 -13.90 -12.78 5.36
CA HIS A 327 -15.30 -12.39 5.53
C HIS A 327 -16.02 -12.25 4.19
N GLY A 328 -17.33 -12.09 4.21
CA GLY A 328 -18.12 -11.92 2.99
C GLY A 328 -18.31 -13.22 2.22
N GLU A 329 -17.84 -13.23 0.97
CA GLU A 329 -18.02 -14.33 0.03
C GLU A 329 -17.03 -15.48 0.30
N PRO A 330 -17.50 -16.74 0.34
CA PRO A 330 -16.61 -17.88 0.50
C PRO A 330 -15.77 -18.11 -0.76
N PHE A 331 -14.54 -18.56 -0.55
CA PHE A 331 -13.59 -18.99 -1.57
C PHE A 331 -13.03 -20.37 -1.24
N ASP A 332 -12.22 -20.95 -2.13
CA ASP A 332 -11.60 -22.26 -1.89
C ASP A 332 -10.58 -22.18 -0.75
N SER A 333 -11.02 -22.60 0.45
CA SER A 333 -10.21 -22.61 1.66
C SER A 333 -10.88 -23.45 2.75
N PRO A 334 -10.09 -24.20 3.55
CA PRO A 334 -10.61 -24.93 4.71
C PRO A 334 -11.15 -23.99 5.81
N LEU A 335 -10.85 -22.70 5.77
CA LEU A 335 -11.36 -21.72 6.74
C LEU A 335 -12.89 -21.68 6.77
N TRP A 336 -13.54 -21.93 5.62
CA TRP A 336 -14.98 -21.85 5.45
C TRP A 336 -15.74 -23.11 5.90
N GLU A 337 -15.03 -24.21 6.19
CA GLU A 337 -15.66 -25.48 6.56
C GLU A 337 -16.42 -25.39 7.89
N GLY A 338 -17.72 -25.67 7.86
CA GLY A 338 -18.58 -25.70 9.05
C GLY A 338 -18.81 -24.33 9.71
N ARG A 339 -18.58 -23.23 8.99
CA ARG A 339 -18.81 -21.87 9.49
C ARG A 339 -20.24 -21.42 9.21
N LEU A 340 -20.86 -20.77 10.20
CA LEU A 340 -22.24 -20.28 10.13
C LEU A 340 -22.25 -18.75 10.14
N ALA A 341 -23.14 -18.16 9.35
CA ALA A 341 -23.39 -16.72 9.38
C ALA A 341 -23.84 -16.25 10.77
N GLY A 342 -23.51 -15.01 11.13
CA GLY A 342 -23.77 -14.45 12.46
C GLY A 342 -22.72 -14.82 13.53
N ASN A 343 -21.69 -15.60 13.17
CA ASN A 343 -20.59 -15.96 14.07
C ASN A 343 -19.26 -15.39 13.58
N ALA A 344 -18.34 -15.11 14.51
CA ALA A 344 -16.92 -15.00 14.24
C ALA A 344 -16.17 -16.20 14.81
N TYR A 345 -15.12 -16.62 14.11
CA TYR A 345 -14.25 -17.74 14.47
C TYR A 345 -12.81 -17.24 14.51
N VAL A 346 -12.18 -17.34 15.67
CA VAL A 346 -10.75 -17.03 15.84
C VAL A 346 -9.98 -18.35 15.81
N CYS A 347 -9.15 -18.51 14.78
CA CYS A 347 -8.36 -19.70 14.53
C CYS A 347 -6.85 -19.39 14.59
N GLU A 348 -6.09 -20.41 14.98
CA GLU A 348 -4.64 -20.36 14.97
C GLU A 348 -4.10 -21.76 14.65
N HIS A 349 -3.18 -21.86 13.70
CA HIS A 349 -2.56 -23.14 13.31
C HIS A 349 -3.61 -24.22 12.93
N GLY A 350 -4.72 -23.82 12.32
CA GLY A 350 -5.81 -24.71 11.93
C GLY A 350 -6.72 -25.18 13.07
N ALA A 351 -6.56 -24.65 14.29
CA ALA A 351 -7.45 -24.90 15.42
C ALA A 351 -8.21 -23.62 15.80
N CYS A 352 -9.54 -23.70 15.94
CA CYS A 352 -10.37 -22.54 16.27
C CYS A 352 -10.88 -22.60 17.71
N GLN A 353 -11.01 -21.41 18.31
CA GLN A 353 -11.75 -21.23 19.56
C GLN A 353 -13.26 -21.47 19.35
N LEU A 354 -14.04 -21.43 20.42
CA LEU A 354 -15.50 -21.47 20.33
C LEU A 354 -16.00 -20.24 19.54
N PRO A 355 -16.99 -20.38 18.65
CA PRO A 355 -17.53 -19.26 17.92
C PRO A 355 -18.17 -18.23 18.85
N VAL A 356 -18.06 -16.96 18.49
CA VAL A 356 -18.69 -15.82 19.18
C VAL A 356 -19.68 -15.15 18.26
N THR A 357 -20.72 -14.54 18.84
CA THR A 357 -21.83 -13.91 18.10
C THR A 357 -21.90 -12.40 18.29
N ASP A 358 -20.98 -11.81 19.04
CA ASP A 358 -20.96 -10.38 19.38
C ASP A 358 -19.54 -9.82 19.45
N ALA A 359 -19.42 -8.50 19.31
CA ALA A 359 -18.15 -7.78 19.28
C ALA A 359 -17.31 -8.01 20.54
N ASN A 360 -17.93 -7.95 21.73
CA ASN A 360 -17.22 -8.10 22.99
C ASN A 360 -16.57 -9.48 23.12
N GLY A 361 -17.27 -10.53 22.71
CA GLY A 361 -16.73 -11.90 22.68
C GLY A 361 -15.53 -12.02 21.75
N LEU A 362 -15.61 -11.39 20.57
CA LEU A 362 -14.51 -11.39 19.60
C LEU A 362 -13.30 -10.61 20.12
N GLU A 363 -13.50 -9.41 20.65
CA GLU A 363 -12.43 -8.60 21.25
C GLU A 363 -11.73 -9.33 22.39
N GLN A 364 -12.49 -10.01 23.26
CA GLN A 364 -11.96 -10.79 24.37
C GLN A 364 -11.08 -11.95 23.89
N GLN A 365 -11.55 -12.75 22.92
CA GLN A 365 -10.76 -13.85 22.35
C GLN A 365 -9.46 -13.37 21.72
N LEU A 366 -9.48 -12.21 21.06
CA LEU A 366 -8.31 -11.62 20.42
C LEU A 366 -7.38 -10.92 21.44
N ALA A 367 -7.88 -10.44 22.58
CA ALA A 367 -7.09 -9.83 23.65
C ALA A 367 -6.36 -10.87 24.51
N ASP A 368 -7.02 -11.99 24.84
CA ASP A 368 -6.45 -13.06 25.67
C ASP A 368 -5.19 -13.69 25.05
N ARG A 369 -5.01 -13.56 23.72
CA ARG A 369 -3.78 -13.97 23.02
C ARG A 369 -2.55 -13.15 23.43
N HIS A 370 -2.70 -11.84 23.62
CA HIS A 370 -1.57 -10.97 23.99
C HIS A 370 -1.12 -11.17 25.45
N ALA A 371 -1.93 -11.85 26.26
CA ALA A 371 -1.63 -12.17 27.66
C ALA A 371 -0.96 -13.54 27.85
N ALA A 372 -0.88 -14.36 26.80
CA ALA A 372 -0.22 -15.65 26.84
C ALA A 372 1.32 -15.48 26.68
N PRO A 373 2.13 -16.03 27.60
CA PRO A 373 3.56 -15.76 27.72
C PRO A 373 4.44 -16.31 26.58
#